data_AF-A0A9Q4CVW1-F1
#
_entry.id   AF-A0A9Q4CVW1-F1
#
_cell.length_a   1.000
_cell.length_b   1.000
_cell.length_c   1.000
_cell.angle_alpha   90.00
_cell.angle_beta   90.00
_cell.angle_gamma   90.00
#
_symmetry.space_group_name_H-M   'P 1'
#
loop_
_entity.id
_entity.type
_entity.pdbx_description
1 polymer ?
#
loop_
_entity_poly.entity_id
_entity_poly.type
_entity_poly.pdbx_seq_one_letter_code
_entity_poly.pdbx_strand_id
1 'polypeptide(L)' 'MFKFLLAMLIPLGIFIYTWSFGHWMQKKRQWMGAFSAYALALCSASTTGIIFWRMFV' A
#
# COMPACT_ATOMS: atom_id res chain seq x y z
N MET A 1 -4.58 -12.85 17.90
CA MET A 1 -5.21 -11.76 17.11
C MET A 1 -4.43 -10.45 17.18
N PHE A 2 -4.01 -9.97 18.36
CA PHE A 2 -3.24 -8.72 18.49
C PHE A 2 -1.92 -8.67 17.69
N LYS A 3 -1.13 -9.76 17.71
CA LYS A 3 0.08 -9.91 16.87
C LYS A 3 -0.23 -9.78 15.37
N PHE A 4 -1.42 -10.18 14.94
CA PHE A 4 -1.82 -10.12 13.53
C PHE A 4 -2.21 -8.70 13.10
N LEU A 5 -2.92 -7.97 13.96
CA LEU A 5 -3.22 -6.55 13.76
C LEU A 5 -1.92 -5.71 13.69
N LEU A 6 -0.94 -6.01 14.55
CA LEU A 6 0.39 -5.38 14.47
C LEU A 6 1.14 -5.73 13.18
N ALA A 7 1.02 -6.97 12.70
CA ALA A 7 1.62 -7.38 11.43
C ALA A 7 0.95 -6.67 10.23
N MET A 8 -0.36 -6.37 10.31
CA MET A 8 -1.11 -5.60 9.30
C MET A 8 -0.78 -4.10 9.28
N LEU A 9 -0.22 -3.56 10.36
CA LEU A 9 0.28 -2.18 10.38
C LEU A 9 1.43 -1.97 9.39
N ILE A 10 2.22 -3.02 9.14
CA ILE A 10 3.38 -2.99 8.23
C ILE A 10 2.93 -2.71 6.78
N PRO A 11 2.04 -3.49 6.16
CA PRO A 11 1.58 -3.22 4.79
C PRO A 11 0.77 -1.92 4.68
N LEU A 12 0.08 -1.49 5.75
CA LEU A 12 -0.54 -0.15 5.82
C LEU A 12 0.51 0.97 5.78
N GLY A 13 1.59 0.83 6.54
CA GLY A 13 2.71 1.78 6.51
C GLY A 13 3.39 1.84 5.14
N ILE A 14 3.61 0.68 4.51
CA ILE A 14 4.14 0.58 3.14
C ILE A 14 3.19 1.26 2.15
N PHE A 15 1.87 1.06 2.28
CA PHE A 15 0.88 1.72 1.44
C PHE A 15 0.97 3.24 1.54
N ILE A 16 0.96 3.79 2.76
CA ILE A 16 1.04 5.24 2.99
C ILE A 16 2.34 5.81 2.42
N TYR A 17 3.47 5.16 2.69
CA TYR A 17 4.77 5.58 2.17
C TYR A 17 4.79 5.58 0.63
N THR A 18 4.30 4.51 0.02
CA THR A 18 4.29 4.35 -1.45
C THR A 18 3.35 5.38 -2.10
N TRP A 19 2.22 5.68 -1.47
CA TRP A 19 1.31 6.73 -1.89
C TRP A 19 1.97 8.12 -1.83
N SER A 20 2.60 8.46 -0.71
CA SER A 20 3.35 9.71 -0.56
C SER A 20 4.50 9.83 -1.56
N PHE A 21 5.19 8.72 -1.85
CA PHE A 21 6.25 8.65 -2.87
C PHE A 21 5.71 8.90 -4.28
N GLY A 22 4.59 8.28 -4.65
CA GLY A 22 3.91 8.52 -5.93
C GLY A 22 3.49 9.99 -6.08
N HIS A 23 2.95 10.59 -5.02
CA HIS A 23 2.58 12.00 -5.00
C HIS A 23 3.79 12.93 -5.12
N TRP A 24 4.92 12.58 -4.51
CA TRP A 24 6.17 13.32 -4.66
C TRP A 24 6.73 13.22 -6.09
N MET A 25 6.67 12.05 -6.73
CA MET A 25 7.06 11.85 -8.12
C MET A 25 6.21 12.66 -9.11
N GLN A 26 4.89 12.78 -8.87
CA GLN A 26 4.04 13.68 -9.68
C GLN A 26 4.51 15.12 -9.61
N LYS A 27 4.88 15.62 -8.42
CA LYS A 27 5.43 16.98 -8.25
C LYS A 27 6.75 17.19 -9.01
N LYS A 28 7.50 16.13 -9.28
CA LYS A 28 8.74 16.15 -10.08
C LYS A 28 8.51 15.94 -11.58
N ARG A 29 7.25 15.94 -12.07
CA ARG A 29 6.85 15.62 -13.46
C ARG A 29 7.27 14.21 -13.92
N GLN A 30 7.56 13.30 -12.99
CA GLN A 30 7.89 11.91 -13.26
C GLN A 30 6.59 11.08 -13.27
N TRP A 31 5.78 11.27 -14.31
CA TRP A 31 4.43 10.67 -14.41
C TRP A 31 4.44 9.15 -14.47
N MET A 32 5.38 8.55 -15.22
CA MET A 32 5.54 7.10 -15.28
C MET A 32 5.92 6.52 -13.91
N GLY A 33 6.88 7.14 -13.22
CA GLY A 33 7.29 6.71 -11.88
C GLY A 33 6.14 6.79 -10.86
N ALA A 34 5.34 7.86 -10.92
CA ALA A 34 4.17 8.00 -10.07
C ALA A 34 3.10 6.94 -10.36
N PHE A 35 2.83 6.65 -11.64
CA PHE A 35 1.85 5.63 -12.01
C PHE A 35 2.26 4.24 -11.51
N SER A 36 3.53 3.88 -11.68
CA SER A 36 4.09 2.63 -11.14
C SER A 36 3.99 2.56 -9.61
N ALA A 37 4.29 3.66 -8.92
CA ALA A 37 4.19 3.74 -7.46
C ALA A 37 2.73 3.55 -6.99
N TYR A 38 1.76 4.21 -7.61
CA TYR A 38 0.35 4.03 -7.26
C TYR A 38 -0.18 2.64 -7.56
N ALA A 39 0.26 2.02 -8.67
CA ALA A 39 -0.08 0.63 -8.97
C ALA A 39 0.44 -0.33 -7.89
N LEU A 40 1.69 -0.13 -7.44
CA LEU A 40 2.28 -0.90 -6.34
C LEU A 40 1.54 -0.68 -5.01
N ALA A 41 1.14 0.55 -4.71
CA ALA A 41 0.35 0.86 -3.53
C ALA A 41 -0.99 0.10 -3.57
N LEU A 42 -1.70 0.13 -4.69
CA LEU A 42 -2.95 -0.62 -4.88
C LEU A 42 -2.75 -2.12 -4.67
N CYS A 43 -1.71 -2.72 -5.25
CA CYS A 43 -1.41 -4.14 -5.02
C CYS A 43 -1.17 -4.46 -3.54
N SER A 44 -0.42 -3.62 -2.81
CA SER A 44 -0.20 -3.79 -1.37
C SER A 44 -1.51 -3.72 -0.58
N ALA A 45 -2.40 -2.78 -0.92
CA ALA A 45 -3.72 -2.66 -0.30
C ALA A 45 -4.62 -3.87 -0.60
N SER A 46 -4.65 -4.33 -1.85
CA SER A 46 -5.43 -5.52 -2.25
C SER A 46 -4.95 -6.79 -1.53
N THR A 47 -3.64 -6.97 -1.40
CA THR A 47 -3.06 -8.12 -0.69
C THR A 47 -3.47 -8.11 0.79
N THR A 48 -3.43 -6.94 1.41
CA THR A 48 -3.89 -6.73 2.79
C THR A 48 -5.38 -7.04 2.92
N GLY A 49 -6.22 -6.55 2.00
CA GLY A 49 -7.66 -6.80 2.00
C GLY A 49 -8.02 -8.28 1.84
N ILE A 50 -7.35 -9.01 0.93
CA ILE A 50 -7.57 -10.45 0.71
C ILE A 50 -7.22 -11.26 1.98
N ILE A 51 -6.10 -10.94 2.61
CA ILE A 51 -5.67 -11.61 3.83
C ILE A 51 -6.68 -11.36 4.97
N PHE A 52 -7.17 -10.12 5.09
CA PHE A 52 -8.19 -9.78 6.08
C PHE A 52 -9.51 -10.51 5.80
N TRP A 53 -9.96 -10.55 4.55
CA TRP A 53 -11.17 -11.29 4.14
C TRP A 53 -11.09 -12.77 4.53
N ARG A 54 -9.98 -13.44 4.21
CA ARG A 54 -9.73 -14.84 4.57
C ARG A 54 -9.67 -15.12 6.08
N MET A 55 -9.47 -14.11 6.90
CA MET A 55 -9.47 -14.27 8.35
C MET A 55 -10.85 -14.17 8.98
N PHE A 56 -11.79 -13.50 8.32
CA PHE A 56 -13.14 -13.23 8.84
C PHE A 56 -14.24 -14.05 8.16
N VAL A 57 -13.92 -14.72 7.04
CA VAL A 57 -14.79 -15.64 6.30
C VAL A 57 -14.16 -17.03 6.32
#